data_AF-A0A933UPL2-F1
#
_entry.id   AF-A0A933UPL2-F1
#
_cell.length_a   1.000
_cell.length_b   1.000
_cell.length_c   1.000
_cell.angle_alpha   90.00
_cell.angle_beta   90.00
_cell.angle_gamma   90.00
#
_symmetry.space_group_name_H-M   'P 1'
#
loop_
_entity.id
_entity.type
_entity.pdbx_description
1 polymer ?
#
loop_
_entity_poly.entity_id
_entity_poly.type
_entity_poly.pdbx_seq_one_letter_code
_entity_poly.pdbx_strand_id
1 'polypeptide(L)'
;PPPGTPGSRVSLSLTGLTGPRSCRLVALRGDGATQVLATWRVPASGFGTSGQPDPFTLAVTAAVPVADLTGLRVESVDAAGGSSVLVRLRL
;
A
#
# COMPACT_ATOMS: atom_id res chain seq x y z
N PRO A 1 -8.81 -14.91 9.62
CA PRO A 1 -9.09 -14.37 10.97
C PRO A 1 -10.34 -15.07 11.51
N PRO A 2 -10.41 -15.42 12.81
CA PRO A 2 -11.62 -15.98 13.38
C PRO A 2 -12.76 -14.94 13.32
N PRO A 3 -14.02 -15.39 13.11
CA PRO A 3 -15.18 -14.49 13.13
C PRO A 3 -15.25 -13.76 14.48
N GLY A 4 -15.35 -12.43 14.44
CA GLY A 4 -15.46 -11.58 15.63
C GLY A 4 -14.24 -10.73 15.99
N THR A 5 -13.09 -10.89 15.31
CA THR A 5 -11.96 -9.97 15.53
C THR A 5 -12.12 -8.70 14.68
N PRO A 6 -12.13 -7.48 15.27
CA PRO A 6 -12.22 -6.26 14.48
C PRO A 6 -11.00 -6.11 13.56
N GLY A 7 -11.26 -5.82 12.29
CA GLY A 7 -10.21 -5.44 11.33
C GLY A 7 -9.64 -4.06 11.64
N SER A 8 -8.78 -3.58 10.75
CA SER A 8 -8.20 -2.23 10.83
C SER A 8 -8.62 -1.38 9.64
N ARG A 9 -8.58 -0.06 9.81
CA ARG A 9 -8.69 0.90 8.71
C ARG A 9 -7.32 1.49 8.46
N VAL A 10 -6.88 1.45 7.20
CA VAL A 10 -5.61 2.01 6.76
C VAL A 10 -5.91 3.15 5.80
N SER A 11 -5.36 4.33 6.08
CA SER A 11 -5.37 5.49 5.19
C SER A 11 -3.96 5.90 4.87
N LEU A 12 -3.67 6.14 3.60
CA LEU A 12 -2.37 6.62 3.13
C LEU A 12 -2.54 7.81 2.18
N SER A 13 -1.53 8.67 2.19
CA SER A 13 -1.34 9.75 1.23
C SER A 13 0.11 9.69 0.75
N LEU A 14 0.32 9.69 -0.57
CA LEU A 14 1.63 9.53 -1.20
C LEU A 14 1.87 10.64 -2.22
N THR A 15 3.09 11.15 -2.23
CA THR A 15 3.61 12.10 -3.21
C THR A 15 4.90 11.56 -3.84
N GLY A 16 5.36 12.16 -4.94
CA GLY A 16 6.55 11.71 -5.66
C GLY A 16 6.40 10.35 -6.36
N LEU A 17 5.17 9.86 -6.52
CA LEU A 17 4.91 8.62 -7.25
C LEU A 17 4.98 8.87 -8.74
N THR A 18 6.09 8.47 -9.37
CA THR A 18 6.25 8.56 -10.82
C THR A 18 5.59 7.37 -11.52
N GLY A 19 5.05 7.57 -12.73
CA GLY A 19 4.44 6.51 -13.53
C GLY A 19 4.96 6.50 -14.97
N PRO A 20 4.40 5.63 -15.84
CA PRO A 20 3.35 4.65 -15.54
C PRO A 20 3.91 3.44 -14.78
N ARG A 21 3.22 3.01 -13.73
CA ARG A 21 3.54 1.75 -13.02
C ARG A 21 2.34 1.19 -12.26
N SER A 22 2.36 -0.10 -12.00
CA SER A 22 1.41 -0.73 -11.09
C SER A 22 1.98 -0.71 -9.69
N CYS A 23 1.15 -0.38 -8.69
CA CYS A 23 1.53 -0.33 -7.29
C CYS A 23 0.54 -1.12 -6.44
N ARG A 24 1.01 -1.58 -5.28
CA ARG A 24 0.18 -2.25 -4.28
C ARG A 24 0.53 -1.80 -2.86
N LEU A 25 -0.48 -1.79 -2.00
CA LEU A 25 -0.35 -1.60 -0.56
C LEU A 25 -0.33 -2.98 0.10
N VAL A 26 0.66 -3.22 0.93
CA VAL A 26 0.90 -4.50 1.60
C VAL A 26 0.96 -4.28 3.11
N ALA A 27 0.13 -5.01 3.85
CA ALA A 27 0.22 -5.13 5.29
C ALA A 27 1.32 -6.14 5.68
N LEU A 28 2.13 -5.77 6.66
CA LEU A 28 3.08 -6.66 7.32
C LEU A 28 2.46 -7.11 8.64
N ARG A 29 2.46 -8.41 8.88
CA ARG A 29 1.87 -9.01 10.08
C ARG A 29 2.93 -9.48 11.06
N GLY A 30 2.56 -9.58 12.33
CA GLY A 30 3.45 -10.06 13.40
C GLY A 30 3.91 -11.51 13.23
N ASP A 31 3.12 -12.34 12.55
CA ASP A 31 3.45 -13.72 12.18
C ASP A 31 4.43 -13.83 11.01
N GLY A 32 4.91 -12.70 10.47
CA GLY A 32 5.79 -12.63 9.32
C GLY A 32 5.06 -12.70 7.97
N ALA A 33 3.75 -12.92 7.96
CA ALA A 33 2.96 -12.94 6.74
C ALA A 33 2.78 -11.54 6.16
N THR A 34 2.53 -11.49 4.85
CA THR A 34 2.18 -10.25 4.15
C THR A 34 0.83 -10.39 3.48
N GLN A 35 0.03 -9.33 3.51
CA GLN A 35 -1.28 -9.31 2.86
C GLN A 35 -1.42 -8.09 1.96
N VAL A 36 -1.75 -8.31 0.68
CA VAL A 36 -2.09 -7.21 -0.22
C VAL A 36 -3.45 -6.65 0.16
N LEU A 37 -3.50 -5.35 0.44
CA LEU A 37 -4.73 -4.65 0.83
C LEU A 37 -5.40 -3.97 -0.36
N ALA A 38 -4.60 -3.46 -1.31
CA ALA A 38 -5.09 -2.79 -2.51
C ALA A 38 -4.03 -2.74 -3.61
N THR A 39 -4.49 -2.62 -4.84
CA THR A 39 -3.65 -2.45 -6.04
C THR A 39 -4.18 -1.28 -6.84
N TRP A 40 -3.30 -0.45 -7.40
CA TRP A 40 -3.65 0.67 -8.27
C TRP A 40 -2.63 0.87 -9.38
N ARG A 41 -3.01 1.64 -10.40
CA ARG A 41 -2.10 2.07 -11.46
C ARG A 41 -1.77 3.55 -11.27
N VAL A 42 -0.49 3.87 -11.28
CA VAL A 42 0.01 5.24 -11.33
C VAL A 42 -0.01 5.68 -12.80
N PRO A 43 -0.67 6.80 -13.15
CA PRO A 43 -0.71 7.32 -14.50
C PRO A 43 0.66 7.86 -14.92
N ALA A 44 0.87 8.13 -16.22
CA ALA A 44 2.14 8.67 -16.71
C ALA A 44 2.52 10.01 -16.06
N SER A 45 1.54 10.83 -15.69
CA SER A 45 1.72 12.09 -14.95
C SER A 45 2.21 11.92 -13.50
N GLY A 46 2.05 10.72 -12.92
CA GLY A 46 2.38 10.45 -11.53
C GLY A 46 1.36 11.00 -10.53
N PHE A 47 1.72 11.01 -9.25
CA PHE A 47 0.98 11.67 -8.16
C PHE A 47 1.94 12.43 -7.25
N GLY A 48 1.56 13.64 -6.83
CA GLY A 48 2.41 14.55 -6.07
C GLY A 48 3.74 14.85 -6.77
N THR A 49 3.70 15.04 -8.08
CA THR A 49 4.83 15.46 -8.93
C THR A 49 4.66 16.93 -9.33
N SER A 50 5.67 17.53 -9.97
CA SER A 50 5.53 18.90 -10.50
C SER A 50 4.46 19.02 -11.59
N GLY A 51 4.24 17.96 -12.38
CA GLY A 51 3.22 17.91 -13.43
C GLY A 51 1.83 17.51 -12.93
N GLN A 52 1.73 16.85 -11.78
CA GLN A 52 0.48 16.50 -11.11
C GLN A 52 0.67 16.63 -9.59
N PRO A 53 0.39 17.82 -9.01
CA PRO A 53 0.70 18.12 -7.62
C PRO A 53 -0.21 17.38 -6.63
N ASP A 54 -1.37 16.91 -7.07
CA ASP A 54 -2.31 16.21 -6.19
C ASP A 54 -1.73 14.86 -5.71
N PRO A 55 -1.78 14.59 -4.40
CA PRO A 55 -1.29 13.34 -3.84
C PRO A 55 -2.22 12.18 -4.20
N PHE A 56 -1.65 10.97 -4.22
CA PHE A 56 -2.46 9.76 -4.23
C PHE A 56 -2.96 9.51 -2.81
N THR A 57 -4.28 9.48 -2.63
CA THR A 57 -4.90 9.15 -1.35
C THR A 57 -5.71 7.86 -1.47
N LEU A 58 -5.57 6.95 -0.51
CA LEU A 58 -6.29 5.69 -0.47
C LEU A 58 -6.70 5.38 0.98
N ALA A 59 -7.93 4.95 1.17
CA ALA A 59 -8.43 4.41 2.43
C ALA A 59 -9.04 3.03 2.21
N VAL A 60 -8.62 2.04 2.99
CA VAL A 60 -9.07 0.65 2.89
C VAL A 60 -9.28 0.02 4.25
N THR A 61 -10.17 -0.96 4.31
CA THR A 61 -10.34 -1.83 5.48
C THR A 61 -9.53 -3.10 5.28
N ALA A 62 -8.67 -3.43 6.23
CA ALA A 62 -7.92 -4.67 6.25
C ALA A 62 -8.57 -5.66 7.22
N ALA A 63 -8.73 -6.92 6.80
CA ALA A 63 -9.11 -8.03 7.66
C ALA A 63 -7.95 -8.48 8.58
N VAL A 64 -7.16 -7.52 9.08
CA VAL A 64 -6.02 -7.69 9.97
C VAL A 64 -6.24 -6.77 11.17
N PRO A 65 -6.23 -7.30 12.40
CA PRO A 65 -6.31 -6.48 13.60
C PRO A 65 -5.14 -5.49 13.67
N VAL A 66 -5.35 -4.29 14.21
CA VAL A 66 -4.26 -3.31 14.33
C VAL A 66 -3.10 -3.82 15.18
N ALA A 67 -3.40 -4.62 16.22
CA ALA A 67 -2.39 -5.24 17.09
C ALA A 67 -1.50 -6.26 16.36
N ASP A 68 -1.98 -6.82 15.25
CA ASP A 68 -1.22 -7.77 14.44
C ASP A 68 -0.41 -7.08 13.33
N LEU A 69 -0.63 -5.79 13.07
CA LEU A 69 0.09 -5.05 12.04
C LEU A 69 1.44 -4.57 12.58
N THR A 70 2.53 -5.00 11.94
CA THR A 70 3.89 -4.54 12.24
C THR A 70 4.38 -3.46 11.27
N GLY A 71 3.62 -3.21 10.21
CA GLY A 71 3.98 -2.20 9.23
C GLY A 71 3.15 -2.25 7.97
N LEU A 72 3.44 -1.30 7.09
CA LEU A 72 2.86 -1.16 5.77
C LEU A 72 3.98 -1.00 4.74
N ARG A 73 3.77 -1.53 3.54
CA ARG A 73 4.64 -1.29 2.39
C ARG A 73 3.83 -0.84 1.19
N VAL A 74 4.41 0.06 0.44
CA VAL A 74 3.99 0.36 -0.92
C VAL A 74 5.01 -0.27 -1.84
N GLU A 75 4.57 -1.10 -2.76
CA GLU A 75 5.43 -1.82 -3.68
C GLU A 75 5.01 -1.47 -5.11
N SER A 76 5.98 -1.24 -5.99
CA SER A 76 5.75 -1.30 -7.43
C SER A 76 5.78 -2.76 -7.87
N VAL A 77 4.89 -3.12 -8.79
CA VAL A 77 4.86 -4.44 -9.43
C VAL A 77 5.07 -4.27 -10.93
N ASP A 78 5.92 -5.11 -11.51
CA ASP A 78 6.12 -5.19 -12.95
C ASP A 78 5.25 -6.26 -13.59
N ALA A 79 5.24 -6.31 -14.93
CA ALA A 79 4.45 -7.28 -15.69
C ALA A 79 4.99 -8.72 -15.58
N ALA A 80 6.25 -8.90 -15.18
CA ALA A 80 6.88 -10.20 -14.96
C ALA A 80 6.62 -10.75 -13.54
N GLY A 81 5.92 -9.98 -12.68
CA GLY A 81 5.62 -10.34 -11.29
C GLY A 81 6.69 -9.93 -10.29
N GLY A 82 7.74 -9.24 -10.73
CA GLY A 82 8.73 -8.63 -9.85
C GLY A 82 8.10 -7.51 -9.01
N SER A 83 8.56 -7.39 -7.76
CA SER A 83 8.08 -6.36 -6.83
C SER A 83 9.24 -5.64 -6.17
N SER A 84 9.18 -4.30 -6.17
CA SER A 84 10.17 -3.43 -5.53
C SER A 84 9.50 -2.55 -4.49
N VAL A 85 10.09 -2.46 -3.30
CA VAL A 85 9.55 -1.64 -2.20
C VAL A 85 9.85 -0.17 -2.49
N LEU A 86 8.78 0.63 -2.60
CA LEU A 86 8.87 2.09 -2.76
C LEU A 86 8.89 2.80 -1.41
N VAL A 87 8.01 2.38 -0.50
CA VAL A 87 7.87 2.95 0.84
C VAL A 87 7.69 1.82 1.83
N ARG A 88 8.30 1.96 3.01
CA ARG A 88 8.10 1.07 4.14
C ARG A 88 7.87 1.89 5.41
N LEU A 89 6.77 1.58 6.07
CA LEU A 89 6.43 2.12 7.38
C LEU A 89 6.43 0.97 8.38
N ARG A 90 7.04 1.19 9.54
CA ARG A 90 6.94 0.29 10.69
C ARG A 90 6.01 0.95 11.71
N LEU A 91 5.22 0.12 12.38
CA LEU A 91 4.32 0.53 13.45
C LEU A 91 4.94 0.20 14.81
#